data_AF-A0A0P0SCL3-F1
#
_entry.id   AF-A0A0P0SCL3-F1
#
_cell.length_a   1.000
_cell.length_b   1.000
_cell.length_c   1.000
_cell.angle_alpha   90.00
_cell.angle_beta   90.00
_cell.angle_gamma   90.00
#
_symmetry.space_group_name_H-M   'P 1'
#
loop_
_entity.id
_entity.type
_entity.pdbx_description
1 polymer ?
#
loop_
_entity_poly.entity_id
_entity_poly.type
_entity_poly.pdbx_seq_one_letter_code
_entity_poly.pdbx_strand_id
1 'polypeptide(L)'
;MDAECARVRTAIAAVAHPVRMPADVAERIRSRLADENDVAGRTGEPQRRPHPCHRTRRAAVLLAAAAVVGTLVGVPVVLGPAPGPVGVAEHTPEALRRAADAPGRATDPAWVRACLTAAGVADPAAPLLGSRPYAVAGEPGVLLVLGTGRAGRHRLVVVPAGCGPGTARVLAETRTG
;
A
#
# COMPACT_ATOMS: atom_id res chain seq x y z
N MET A 1 -28.57 -10.10 -4.11
CA MET A 1 -27.29 -9.40 -4.38
C MET A 1 -27.20 -8.86 -5.80
N ASP A 2 -27.86 -9.48 -6.79
CA ASP A 2 -27.93 -8.93 -8.17
C ASP A 2 -28.59 -7.53 -8.24
N ALA A 3 -29.61 -7.29 -7.41
CA ALA A 3 -30.29 -5.99 -7.32
C ALA A 3 -29.44 -4.86 -6.72
N GLU A 4 -28.37 -5.17 -6.00
CA GLU A 4 -27.47 -4.17 -5.41
C GLU A 4 -26.41 -3.74 -6.41
N CYS A 5 -25.81 -4.70 -7.14
CA CYS A 5 -24.91 -4.42 -8.24
C CYS A 5 -25.60 -3.63 -9.37
N ALA A 6 -26.85 -4.00 -9.70
CA ALA A 6 -27.67 -3.23 -10.64
C ALA A 6 -27.91 -1.80 -10.16
N ARG A 7 -28.25 -1.61 -8.87
CA ARG A 7 -28.47 -0.28 -8.29
C ARG A 7 -27.21 0.58 -8.29
N VAL A 8 -26.06 0.01 -7.96
CA VAL A 8 -24.77 0.71 -8.00
C VAL A 8 -24.42 1.11 -9.44
N ARG A 9 -24.61 0.21 -10.41
CA ARG A 9 -24.37 0.52 -11.84
C ARG A 9 -25.29 1.64 -12.33
N THR A 10 -26.57 1.61 -11.96
CA THR A 10 -27.52 2.69 -12.31
C THR A 10 -27.15 4.01 -11.63
N ALA A 11 -26.74 3.99 -10.36
CA ALA A 11 -26.32 5.19 -9.64
C ALA A 11 -25.05 5.82 -10.24
N ILE A 12 -24.06 5.00 -10.63
CA ILE A 12 -22.85 5.48 -11.30
C ILE A 12 -23.20 6.06 -12.67
N ALA A 13 -24.06 5.39 -13.45
CA ALA A 13 -24.48 5.89 -14.76
C ALA A 13 -25.25 7.23 -14.68
N ALA A 14 -25.97 7.47 -13.58
CA ALA A 14 -26.70 8.72 -13.36
C ALA A 14 -25.78 9.91 -13.04
N VAL A 15 -24.59 9.67 -12.48
CA VAL A 15 -23.64 10.73 -12.05
C VAL A 15 -22.47 10.89 -13.04
N ALA A 16 -22.10 9.81 -13.74
CA ALA A 16 -21.03 9.84 -14.72
C ALA A 16 -21.49 10.61 -15.97
N HIS A 17 -20.86 11.75 -16.22
CA HIS A 17 -21.00 12.46 -17.48
C HIS A 17 -20.06 11.80 -18.49
N PRO A 18 -20.55 11.19 -19.57
CA PRO A 18 -19.69 10.48 -20.51
C PRO A 18 -18.74 11.48 -21.18
N VAL A 19 -17.44 11.33 -20.91
CA VAL A 19 -16.40 12.07 -21.62
C VAL A 19 -16.28 11.48 -23.02
N ARG A 20 -16.41 12.31 -24.06
CA ARG A 20 -16.21 11.88 -25.43
C ARG A 20 -14.73 11.59 -25.65
N MET A 21 -14.38 10.31 -25.79
CA MET A 21 -13.02 9.89 -26.08
C MET A 21 -12.66 10.23 -27.55
N PRO A 22 -11.52 10.90 -27.81
CA PRO A 22 -11.01 11.11 -29.16
C PRO A 22 -10.76 9.78 -29.89
N ALA A 23 -11.03 9.73 -31.20
CA ALA A 23 -10.95 8.50 -31.99
C ALA A 23 -9.53 7.94 -32.07
N ASP A 24 -8.52 8.79 -32.15
CA ASP A 24 -7.10 8.42 -32.17
C ASP A 24 -6.65 7.74 -30.88
N VAL A 25 -7.14 8.23 -29.73
CA VAL A 25 -6.88 7.62 -28.42
C VAL A 25 -7.54 6.26 -28.33
N ALA A 26 -8.78 6.15 -28.81
CA ALA A 26 -9.52 4.89 -28.85
C ALA A 26 -8.82 3.83 -29.71
N GLU A 27 -8.34 4.22 -30.90
CA GLU A 27 -7.56 3.35 -31.78
C GLU A 27 -6.26 2.91 -31.14
N ARG A 28 -5.51 3.84 -30.51
CA ARG A 28 -4.25 3.51 -29.83
C ARG A 28 -4.44 2.49 -28.71
N ILE A 29 -5.49 2.63 -27.91
CA ILE A 29 -5.81 1.67 -26.84
C ILE A 29 -6.17 0.30 -27.45
N ARG A 30 -7.00 0.27 -28.49
CA ARG A 30 -7.41 -0.98 -29.15
C ARG A 30 -6.23 -1.71 -29.81
N SER A 31 -5.32 -0.99 -30.45
CA SER A 31 -4.10 -1.55 -31.02
C SER A 31 -3.22 -2.19 -29.94
N ARG A 32 -3.00 -1.50 -28.80
CA ARG A 32 -2.22 -2.06 -27.69
C ARG A 32 -2.86 -3.31 -27.07
N LEU A 33 -4.18 -3.31 -26.91
CA LEU A 33 -4.91 -4.46 -26.37
C LEU A 33 -4.88 -5.68 -27.32
N ALA A 34 -4.87 -5.45 -28.64
CA ALA A 34 -4.71 -6.52 -29.61
C ALA A 34 -3.31 -7.15 -29.50
N ASP A 35 -2.27 -6.33 -29.36
CA ASP A 35 -0.89 -6.82 -29.15
C ASP A 35 -0.77 -7.66 -27.86
N GLU A 36 -1.39 -7.21 -26.75
CA GLU A 36 -1.40 -7.94 -25.48
C GLU A 36 -2.13 -9.29 -25.58
N ASN A 37 -3.27 -9.34 -26.28
CA ASN A 37 -4.01 -10.58 -26.50
C ASN A 37 -3.26 -11.57 -27.40
N ASP A 38 -2.55 -11.08 -28.41
CA ASP A 38 -1.71 -11.92 -29.27
C ASP A 38 -0.52 -12.52 -28.50
N VAL A 39 0.05 -11.78 -27.55
CA VAL A 39 1.09 -12.28 -26.64
C VAL A 39 0.50 -13.31 -25.67
N ALA A 40 -0.64 -13.01 -25.04
CA ALA A 40 -1.31 -13.91 -24.10
C ALA A 40 -1.80 -15.21 -24.77
N GLY A 41 -2.25 -15.13 -26.02
CA GLY A 41 -2.64 -16.29 -26.82
C GLY A 41 -1.46 -17.20 -27.17
N ARG A 42 -0.25 -16.64 -27.32
CA ARG A 42 0.98 -17.42 -27.56
C ARG A 42 1.56 -18.05 -26.29
N THR A 43 1.34 -17.45 -25.12
CA THR A 43 1.82 -17.98 -23.84
C THR A 43 0.92 -19.04 -23.22
N GLY A 44 -0.23 -19.37 -23.84
CA GLY A 44 -1.12 -20.43 -23.37
C GLY A 44 -1.68 -20.18 -21.97
N GLU A 45 -1.72 -18.92 -21.53
CA GLU A 45 -2.22 -18.57 -20.21
C GLU A 45 -3.75 -18.74 -20.19
N PRO A 46 -4.32 -19.45 -19.19
CA PRO A 46 -5.76 -19.66 -19.13
C PRO A 46 -6.47 -18.30 -18.97
N GLN A 47 -7.27 -17.98 -19.96
CA GLN A 47 -8.17 -16.83 -20.04
C GLN A 47 -8.90 -16.63 -18.69
N ARG A 48 -8.64 -15.52 -18.00
CA ARG A 48 -9.32 -15.17 -16.75
C ARG A 48 -10.82 -15.10 -17.03
N ARG A 49 -11.53 -16.14 -16.60
CA ARG A 49 -12.99 -16.19 -16.67
C ARG A 49 -13.56 -14.97 -15.94
N PRO A 50 -14.62 -14.33 -16.47
CA PRO A 50 -15.29 -13.24 -15.77
C PRO A 50 -15.69 -13.72 -14.38
N HIS A 51 -15.27 -13.00 -13.34
CA HIS A 51 -15.60 -13.32 -11.96
C HIS A 51 -17.12 -13.29 -11.81
N PRO A 52 -17.80 -14.44 -11.57
CA PRO A 52 -19.21 -14.40 -11.23
C PRO A 52 -19.31 -13.70 -9.87
N CYS A 53 -20.16 -12.67 -9.81
CA CYS A 53 -20.47 -12.00 -8.55
C CYS A 53 -20.88 -13.08 -7.53
N HIS A 54 -20.15 -13.19 -6.42
CA HIS A 54 -20.30 -14.25 -5.42
C HIS A 54 -21.76 -14.39 -4.98
N ARG A 55 -22.44 -15.44 -5.46
CA ARG A 55 -23.79 -15.81 -5.03
C ARG A 55 -23.67 -16.45 -3.64
N THR A 56 -23.66 -15.65 -2.58
CA THR A 56 -23.66 -16.15 -1.20
C THR A 56 -24.96 -16.91 -0.94
N ARG A 57 -24.93 -18.24 -1.09
CA ARG A 57 -25.97 -19.12 -0.54
C ARG A 57 -25.83 -19.03 0.98
N ARG A 58 -26.82 -18.41 1.63
CA ARG A 58 -26.97 -18.45 3.09
C ARG A 58 -27.27 -19.90 3.48
N ALA A 59 -26.24 -20.63 3.90
CA ALA A 59 -26.42 -21.90 4.59
C ALA A 59 -26.76 -21.58 6.04
N ALA A 60 -28.03 -21.77 6.41
CA ALA A 60 -28.47 -21.76 7.79
C ALA A 60 -27.88 -23.00 8.49
N VAL A 61 -26.98 -22.78 9.44
CA VAL A 61 -26.56 -23.80 10.41
C VAL A 61 -27.22 -23.44 11.73
N LEU A 62 -28.20 -24.26 12.11
CA LEU A 62 -28.84 -24.26 13.42
C LEU A 62 -28.09 -25.20 14.36
N LEU A 63 -28.15 -24.85 15.66
CA LEU A 63 -27.88 -25.65 16.88
C LEU A 63 -26.39 -25.84 17.23
N ALA A 64 -25.94 -25.78 18.49
CA ALA A 64 -26.64 -25.95 19.76
C ALA A 64 -25.92 -25.20 20.91
N ALA A 65 -26.67 -24.91 21.97
CA ALA A 65 -26.19 -24.44 23.26
C ALA A 65 -25.46 -25.54 24.05
N ALA A 66 -24.39 -25.17 24.77
CA ALA A 66 -23.94 -25.87 25.97
C ALA A 66 -23.12 -24.90 26.84
N ALA A 67 -23.71 -24.49 27.96
CA ALA A 67 -23.03 -23.79 29.04
C ALA A 67 -22.17 -24.79 29.83
N VAL A 68 -20.91 -24.45 30.09
CA VAL A 68 -20.14 -25.05 31.19
C VAL A 68 -19.39 -23.94 31.92
N VAL A 69 -19.90 -23.66 33.12
CA VAL A 69 -19.23 -22.88 34.17
C VAL A 69 -18.03 -23.69 34.66
N GLY A 70 -16.85 -23.06 34.74
CA GLY A 70 -15.64 -23.66 35.27
C GLY A 70 -14.64 -22.61 35.71
N THR A 71 -14.82 -22.10 36.92
CA THR A 71 -13.84 -21.32 37.68
C THR A 71 -12.73 -22.23 38.19
N LEU A 72 -11.48 -22.05 37.72
CA LEU A 72 -10.29 -22.48 38.46
C LEU A 72 -9.14 -21.47 38.33
N VAL A 73 -8.73 -21.02 39.51
CA VAL A 73 -7.55 -20.27 39.94
C VAL A 73 -6.25 -20.68 39.23
N GLY A 74 -5.40 -19.71 38.86
CA GLY A 74 -3.95 -19.91 38.89
C GLY A 74 -3.10 -19.19 37.82
N VAL A 75 -2.28 -18.23 38.28
CA VAL A 75 -1.03 -17.68 37.72
C VAL A 75 -1.15 -16.58 36.63
N PRO A 76 -0.87 -15.29 36.93
CA PRO A 76 -0.50 -14.35 35.90
C PRO A 76 0.95 -14.60 35.51
N VAL A 77 1.18 -15.45 34.50
CA VAL A 77 2.44 -15.39 33.77
C VAL A 77 2.42 -14.05 33.02
N VAL A 78 3.33 -13.16 33.36
CA VAL A 78 3.60 -11.95 32.58
C VAL A 78 4.17 -12.40 31.23
N LEU A 79 3.28 -12.73 30.30
CA LEU A 79 3.62 -12.82 28.88
C LEU A 79 3.74 -11.38 28.37
N GLY A 80 4.98 -10.91 28.23
CA GLY A 80 5.24 -9.75 27.37
C GLY A 80 4.66 -10.01 25.98
N PRO A 81 4.12 -8.99 25.29
CA PRO A 81 3.54 -9.19 23.98
C PRO A 81 4.60 -9.75 23.04
N ALA A 82 4.40 -11.00 22.61
CA ALA A 82 5.10 -11.56 21.47
C ALA A 82 4.90 -10.60 20.28
N PRO A 83 5.91 -10.34 19.43
CA PRO A 83 5.71 -9.60 18.20
C PRO A 83 4.82 -10.44 17.28
N GLY A 84 3.52 -10.25 17.41
CA GLY A 84 2.54 -10.75 16.46
C GLY A 84 2.80 -10.12 15.09
N PRO A 85 2.41 -10.78 14.00
CA PRO A 85 2.44 -10.16 12.68
C PRO A 85 1.63 -8.85 12.75
N VAL A 86 2.31 -7.73 12.46
CA VAL A 86 1.71 -6.40 12.45
C VAL A 86 0.49 -6.46 11.55
N GLY A 87 -0.71 -6.34 12.15
CA GLY A 87 -1.96 -6.28 11.42
C GLY A 87 -1.85 -5.16 10.39
N VAL A 88 -2.25 -5.46 9.15
CA VAL A 88 -2.45 -4.45 8.11
C VAL A 88 -3.26 -3.33 8.73
N ALA A 89 -2.67 -2.13 8.74
CA ALA A 89 -3.14 -0.98 9.51
C ALA A 89 -4.67 -0.88 9.50
N GLU A 90 -5.27 -0.86 10.70
CA GLU A 90 -6.70 -0.69 10.84
C GLU A 90 -7.16 0.51 10.02
N HIS A 91 -8.19 0.32 9.20
CA HIS A 91 -8.81 1.37 8.38
C HIS A 91 -9.67 2.31 9.23
N THR A 92 -9.18 2.68 10.41
CA THR A 92 -9.83 3.69 11.24
C THR A 92 -9.58 5.08 10.63
N PRO A 93 -10.57 5.98 10.64
CA PRO A 93 -10.40 7.36 10.18
C PRO A 93 -9.18 8.04 10.82
N GLU A 94 -8.87 7.70 12.07
CA GLU A 94 -7.74 8.23 12.83
C GLU A 94 -6.39 7.66 12.38
N ALA A 95 -6.34 6.41 11.91
CA ALA A 95 -5.15 5.82 11.30
C ALA A 95 -4.90 6.39 9.90
N LEU A 96 -5.96 6.60 9.11
CA LEU A 96 -5.86 7.31 7.83
C LEU A 96 -5.43 8.76 8.02
N ARG A 97 -5.94 9.46 9.05
CA ARG A 97 -5.55 10.84 9.35
C ARG A 97 -4.09 10.93 9.82
N ARG A 98 -3.64 10.02 10.68
CA ARG A 98 -2.21 9.92 11.06
C ARG A 98 -1.31 9.55 9.89
N ALA A 99 -1.78 8.75 8.93
CA ALA A 99 -1.06 8.47 7.69
C ALA A 99 -1.04 9.65 6.72
N ALA A 100 -2.08 10.50 6.74
CA ALA A 100 -2.09 11.78 6.02
C ALA A 100 -1.21 12.85 6.71
N ASP A 101 -1.04 12.74 8.03
CA ASP A 101 -0.14 13.58 8.85
C ASP A 101 1.32 13.07 8.83
N ALA A 102 1.59 11.91 8.22
CA ALA A 102 2.94 11.50 7.85
C ALA A 102 3.55 12.55 6.90
N PRO A 103 4.84 12.90 7.07
CA PRO A 103 5.31 14.23 6.71
C PRO A 103 5.15 14.45 5.20
N GLY A 104 4.24 15.33 4.80
CA GLY A 104 4.18 15.87 3.44
C GLY A 104 5.50 16.51 2.98
N ARG A 105 6.42 16.76 3.92
CA ARG A 105 7.82 17.15 3.66
C ARG A 105 8.67 16.02 3.09
N ALA A 106 8.42 14.76 3.45
CA ALA A 106 9.13 13.61 2.88
C ALA A 106 8.82 13.35 1.41
N THR A 107 7.68 13.86 0.95
CA THR A 107 7.32 13.94 -0.47
C THR A 107 7.82 15.22 -1.15
N ASP A 108 8.35 16.20 -0.41
CA ASP A 108 8.99 17.40 -0.96
C ASP A 108 10.47 17.09 -1.30
N PRO A 109 10.85 17.08 -2.59
CA PRO A 109 12.22 16.80 -3.00
C PRO A 109 13.24 17.80 -2.46
N ALA A 110 12.84 19.05 -2.20
CA ALA A 110 13.75 20.06 -1.65
C ALA A 110 14.11 19.75 -0.19
N TRP A 111 13.11 19.40 0.63
CA TRP A 111 13.33 18.94 2.00
C TRP A 111 14.17 17.66 2.04
N VAL A 112 13.85 16.66 1.20
CA VAL A 112 14.60 15.40 1.15
C VAL A 112 16.07 15.65 0.84
N ARG A 113 16.36 16.46 -0.18
CA ARG A 113 17.73 16.80 -0.56
C ARG A 113 18.47 17.54 0.56
N ALA A 114 17.82 18.47 1.26
CA ALA A 114 18.41 19.17 2.39
C ALA A 114 18.74 18.20 3.54
N CYS A 115 17.81 17.31 3.88
CA CYS A 115 18.01 16.27 4.89
C CYS A 115 19.17 15.33 4.53
N LEU A 116 19.19 14.79 3.30
CA LEU A 116 20.23 13.86 2.84
C LEU A 116 21.60 14.53 2.79
N THR A 117 21.67 15.81 2.37
CA THR A 117 22.89 16.61 2.42
C THR A 117 23.40 16.76 3.84
N ALA A 118 22.53 17.16 4.78
CA ALA A 118 22.89 17.34 6.17
C ALA A 118 23.28 16.01 6.86
N ALA A 119 22.72 14.88 6.40
CA ALA A 119 23.07 13.54 6.88
C ALA A 119 24.34 12.96 6.22
N GLY A 120 24.99 13.69 5.29
CA GLY A 120 26.24 13.25 4.64
C GLY A 120 26.05 12.10 3.64
N VAL A 121 24.88 11.96 3.04
CA VAL A 121 24.59 10.89 2.09
C VAL A 121 25.29 11.17 0.75
N ALA A 122 26.02 10.17 0.23
CA ALA A 122 26.89 10.31 -0.95
C ALA A 122 26.23 10.86 -2.24
N ASP A 123 24.92 10.65 -2.41
CA ASP A 123 24.15 11.24 -3.51
C ASP A 123 22.82 11.77 -2.95
N PRO A 124 22.82 13.01 -2.44
CA PRO A 124 21.63 13.60 -1.84
C PRO A 124 20.64 14.12 -2.89
N ALA A 125 21.03 14.14 -4.18
CA ALA A 125 20.20 14.56 -5.30
C ALA A 125 19.59 13.38 -6.08
N ALA A 126 19.83 12.15 -5.62
CA ALA A 126 19.24 10.94 -6.19
C ALA A 126 17.71 11.07 -6.33
N PRO A 127 17.11 10.64 -7.46
CA PRO A 127 15.67 10.75 -7.66
C PRO A 127 14.89 10.03 -6.57
N LEU A 128 13.95 10.74 -5.93
CA LEU A 128 13.01 10.16 -4.98
C LEU A 128 11.93 9.40 -5.75
N LEU A 129 11.92 8.08 -5.60
CA LEU A 129 10.93 7.19 -6.22
C LEU A 129 9.71 6.99 -5.32
N GLY A 130 9.86 7.21 -4.01
CA GLY A 130 8.77 7.16 -3.06
C GLY A 130 9.24 7.34 -1.62
N SER A 131 8.30 7.64 -0.73
CA SER A 131 8.53 7.80 0.69
C SER A 131 7.38 7.22 1.51
N ARG A 132 7.68 6.68 2.69
CA ARG A 132 6.66 6.28 3.66
C ARG A 132 7.19 6.36 5.09
N PRO A 133 6.31 6.52 6.10
CA PRO A 133 6.69 6.27 7.49
C PRO A 133 7.30 4.88 7.66
N TYR A 134 8.38 4.82 8.45
CA TYR A 134 9.04 3.57 8.78
C TYR A 134 9.83 3.73 10.08
N ALA A 135 9.66 2.81 11.02
CA ALA A 135 10.41 2.83 12.28
C ALA A 135 11.61 1.89 12.22
N VAL A 136 12.74 2.31 12.76
CA VAL A 136 13.96 1.49 12.92
C VAL A 136 14.18 1.30 14.41
N ALA A 137 14.11 0.06 14.90
CA ALA A 137 14.26 -0.26 16.33
C ALA A 137 13.34 0.58 17.26
N GLY A 138 12.13 0.91 16.81
CA GLY A 138 11.18 1.74 17.55
C GLY A 138 11.38 3.25 17.38
N GLU A 139 12.47 3.72 16.77
CA GLU A 139 12.65 5.13 16.43
C GLU A 139 11.80 5.52 15.21
N PRO A 140 10.93 6.55 15.32
CA PRO A 140 10.14 7.04 14.19
C PRO A 140 11.04 7.64 13.10
N GLY A 141 10.92 7.10 11.89
CA GLY A 141 11.63 7.56 10.71
C GLY A 141 10.75 7.60 9.46
N VAL A 142 11.40 7.99 8.37
CA VAL A 142 10.84 8.00 7.03
C VAL A 142 11.76 7.16 6.15
N LEU A 143 11.21 6.11 5.56
CA LEU A 143 11.88 5.35 4.52
C LEU A 143 11.76 6.11 3.19
N LEU A 144 12.91 6.38 2.59
CA LEU A 144 13.08 6.99 1.28
C LEU A 144 13.57 5.91 0.30
N VAL A 145 12.89 5.80 -0.83
CA VAL A 145 13.31 4.95 -1.95
C VAL A 145 13.98 5.84 -2.98
N LEU A 146 15.30 5.70 -3.13
CA LEU A 146 16.11 6.51 -4.03
C LEU A 146 16.52 5.70 -5.26
N GLY A 147 16.44 6.32 -6.43
CA GLY A 147 16.97 5.76 -7.67
C GLY A 147 18.50 5.77 -7.68
N THR A 148 19.12 4.77 -8.31
CA THR A 148 20.59 4.72 -8.48
C THR A 148 21.03 4.95 -9.93
N GLY A 149 20.12 5.37 -10.81
CA GLY A 149 20.37 5.48 -12.26
C GLY A 149 20.51 4.14 -13.00
N ARG A 150 20.35 2.99 -12.31
CA ARG A 150 20.36 1.65 -12.91
C ARG A 150 18.99 1.01 -12.76
N ALA A 151 18.45 0.46 -13.85
CA ALA A 151 17.16 -0.22 -13.84
C ALA A 151 17.17 -1.39 -12.83
N GLY A 152 16.09 -1.50 -12.06
CA GLY A 152 15.93 -2.53 -11.03
C GLY A 152 16.78 -2.35 -9.78
N ARG A 153 17.61 -1.30 -9.69
CA ARG A 153 18.44 -1.02 -8.51
C ARG A 153 17.97 0.22 -7.75
N HIS A 154 17.85 0.05 -6.45
CA HIS A 154 17.34 1.09 -5.55
C HIS A 154 18.21 1.19 -4.31
N ARG A 155 18.28 2.39 -3.75
CA ARG A 155 18.88 2.65 -2.45
C ARG A 155 17.76 3.02 -1.48
N LEU A 156 17.66 2.27 -0.40
CA LEU A 156 16.69 2.48 0.66
C LEU A 156 17.41 3.18 1.81
N VAL A 157 16.93 4.35 2.20
CA VAL A 157 17.52 5.14 3.30
C VAL A 157 16.40 5.49 4.26
N VAL A 158 16.61 5.27 5.56
CA VAL A 158 15.71 5.75 6.61
C VAL A 158 16.34 6.93 7.32
N VAL A 159 15.61 8.04 7.38
CA VAL A 159 16.00 9.26 8.10
C VAL A 159 15.00 9.56 9.22
N PRO A 160 15.35 10.31 10.27
CA PRO A 160 14.41 10.72 11.31
C PRO A 160 13.22 11.50 10.75
N ALA A 161 12.03 11.33 11.33
CA ALA A 161 10.84 12.08 10.90
C ALA A 161 11.00 13.62 11.03
N GLY A 162 11.82 14.06 11.99
CA GLY A 162 12.19 15.46 12.20
C GLY A 162 13.53 15.85 11.55
N CYS A 163 13.91 15.21 10.44
CA CYS A 163 15.20 15.48 9.79
C CYS A 163 15.37 16.97 9.43
N GLY A 164 16.46 17.55 9.93
CA GLY A 164 16.84 18.94 9.75
C GLY A 164 18.21 19.22 10.37
N PRO A 165 18.64 20.49 10.43
CA PRO A 165 19.90 20.87 11.04
C PRO A 165 20.02 20.32 12.47
N GLY A 166 21.13 19.65 12.79
CA GLY A 166 21.39 19.05 14.11
C GLY A 166 20.69 17.72 14.38
N THR A 167 19.68 17.31 13.60
CA THR A 167 18.98 16.03 13.75
C THR A 167 19.20 15.08 12.58
N ALA A 168 19.70 15.58 11.45
CA ALA A 168 19.95 14.82 10.24
C ALA A 168 20.98 13.72 10.46
N ARG A 169 20.55 12.48 10.26
CA ARG A 169 21.37 11.27 10.32
C ARG A 169 20.68 10.16 9.54
N VAL A 170 21.44 9.14 9.18
CA VAL A 170 20.88 7.91 8.60
C VAL A 170 20.59 6.94 9.75
N LEU A 171 19.33 6.50 9.87
CA LEU A 171 18.91 5.47 10.84
C LEU A 171 19.18 4.06 10.32
N ALA A 172 18.97 3.85 9.02
CA ALA A 172 19.25 2.60 8.35
C ALA A 172 19.48 2.85 6.85
N GLU A 173 20.31 2.00 6.22
CA GLU A 173 20.52 2.03 4.78
C GLU A 173 20.65 0.61 4.23
N THR A 174 20.07 0.38 3.05
CA THR A 174 20.37 -0.81 2.25
C THR A 174 20.25 -0.52 0.75
N ARG A 175 20.80 -1.42 -0.07
CA ARG A 175 20.63 -1.41 -1.53
C ARG A 175 19.89 -2.68 -1.94
N THR A 176 18.96 -2.55 -2.87
CA THR A 176 18.19 -3.68 -3.42
C THR A 176 18.31 -3.68 -4.94
N GLY A 177 18.25 -4.89 -5.54
CA GLY A 177 18.36 -5.11 -6.99
C GLY A 177 19.52 -5.99 -7.41
#